data_AF-A0A3G9G0S7-F1
#
_entry.id   AF-A0A3G9G0S7-F1
#
_cell.length_a   1.000
_cell.length_b   1.000
_cell.length_c   1.000
_cell.angle_alpha   90.00
_cell.angle_beta   90.00
_cell.angle_gamma   90.00
#
_symmetry.space_group_name_H-M   'P 1'
#
loop_
_entity.id
_entity.type
_entity.pdbx_description
1 polymer ?
#
loop_
_entity_poly.entity_id
_entity_poly.type
_entity_poly.pdbx_seq_one_letter_code
_entity_poly.pdbx_strand_id
1 'polypeptide(L)' 'MPGMDLNLPLTLTLLAVFAGLTVLSGWLGARPPDLRKENPRLIPWRFVMLLAATVSIFLIIHALTVLGLKTDPPAQY' A
#
# COMPACT_ATOMS: atom_id res chain seq x y z
N MET A 1 14.34 8.82 -23.76
CA MET A 1 14.23 8.47 -22.32
C MET A 1 13.15 7.41 -22.23
N PRO A 2 13.42 6.19 -21.74
CA PRO A 2 12.37 5.20 -21.55
C PRO A 2 11.33 5.81 -20.59
N GLY A 3 10.09 5.94 -21.07
CA GLY A 3 8.98 6.39 -20.26
C GLY A 3 8.86 5.46 -19.06
N MET A 4 8.92 6.04 -17.86
CA MET A 4 8.73 5.34 -16.59
C MET A 4 7.23 5.11 -16.39
N ASP A 5 6.63 4.40 -17.35
CA ASP A 5 5.21 4.11 -17.40
C ASP A 5 4.92 2.94 -16.44
N LEU A 6 3.83 3.03 -15.68
CA LEU A 6 3.39 2.01 -14.73
C LEU A 6 2.84 0.78 -15.48
N ASN A 7 3.77 -0.05 -15.96
CA ASN A 7 3.49 -1.30 -16.64
C ASN A 7 2.90 -2.35 -15.70
N LEU A 8 2.12 -3.31 -16.24
CA LEU A 8 1.50 -4.40 -15.47
C LEU A 8 2.51 -5.15 -14.57
N PRO A 9 3.66 -5.65 -15.06
CA PRO A 9 4.62 -6.36 -14.21
C PRO A 9 5.17 -5.47 -13.08
N LEU A 10 5.45 -4.20 -13.37
CA LEU A 10 5.93 -3.23 -12.38
C LEU A 10 4.88 -2.98 -11.29
N THR A 11 3.62 -2.83 -11.70
CA THR A 11 2.48 -2.62 -10.78
C THR A 11 2.33 -3.80 -9.83
N LEU A 12 2.45 -5.04 -10.34
CA LEU A 12 2.37 -6.25 -9.52
C LEU A 12 3.55 -6.38 -8.55
N THR A 13 4.78 -6.07 -8.98
CA THR A 13 5.95 -6.05 -8.09
C THR A 13 5.78 -5.03 -6.97
N LEU A 14 5.37 -3.80 -7.30
CA LEU A 14 5.11 -2.76 -6.30
C LEU A 14 3.98 -3.17 -5.36
N LEU A 15 2.90 -3.75 -5.88
CA LEU A 15 1.79 -4.23 -5.07
C LEU A 15 2.23 -5.28 -4.06
N ALA A 16 3.03 -6.27 -4.48
CA ALA A 16 3.57 -7.29 -3.59
C ALA A 16 4.44 -6.70 -2.47
N VAL A 17 5.31 -5.73 -2.81
CA VAL A 17 6.18 -5.05 -1.83
C VAL A 17 5.35 -4.25 -0.83
N PHE A 18 4.39 -3.43 -1.28
CA PHE A 18 3.56 -2.62 -0.39
C PHE A 18 2.58 -3.45 0.43
N ALA A 19 2.05 -4.54 -0.13
CA ALA A 19 1.23 -5.50 0.62
C ALA A 19 2.06 -6.17 1.73
N GLY A 20 3.28 -6.61 1.41
CA GLY A 20 4.23 -7.14 2.40
C GLY A 20 4.55 -6.12 3.49
N LEU A 21 4.85 -4.87 3.12
CA LEU A 21 5.10 -3.79 4.06
C LEU A 21 3.90 -3.51 4.97
N THR A 22 2.69 -3.55 4.41
CA THR A 22 1.43 -3.38 5.18
C THR A 22 1.28 -4.48 6.23
N VAL A 23 1.49 -5.74 5.86
CA VAL A 23 1.40 -6.88 6.79
C VAL A 23 2.50 -6.79 7.86
N LEU A 24 3.74 -6.50 7.47
CA LEU A 24 4.87 -6.39 8.41
C LEU A 24 4.68 -5.23 9.38
N SER A 25 4.30 -4.06 8.90
CA SER A 25 4.05 -2.88 9.74
C SER A 25 2.81 -3.07 10.63
N GLY A 26 1.78 -3.76 10.15
CA GLY A 26 0.64 -4.18 10.96
C GLY A 26 1.05 -5.13 12.08
N TRP A 27 1.86 -6.14 11.78
CA TRP A 27 2.38 -7.07 12.78
C TRP A 27 3.27 -6.38 13.82
N LEU A 28 4.19 -5.51 13.39
CA LEU A 28 5.05 -4.74 14.28
C LEU A 28 4.28 -3.70 15.09
N GLY A 29 3.23 -3.12 14.53
CA GLY A 29 2.34 -2.15 15.18
C GLY A 29 1.31 -2.76 16.13
N ALA A 30 1.01 -4.06 15.99
CA ALA A 30 0.11 -4.81 16.86
C ALA A 30 0.81 -5.33 18.13
N ARG A 31 2.15 -5.32 18.17
CA ARG A 31 2.90 -5.71 19.37
C ARG A 31 2.58 -4.74 20.52
N PRO A 32 2.33 -5.24 21.75
CA PRO A 32 1.96 -4.40 22.88
C PRO A 32 3.04 -3.35 23.12
N PRO A 33 2.67 -2.07 23.33
CA PRO A 33 3.63 -1.04 23.67
C PRO A 33 4.23 -1.36 25.04
N ASP A 34 5.54 -1.57 25.07
CA ASP A 34 6.29 -1.90 26.27
C ASP A 34 6.51 -0.61 27.08
N LEU A 35 5.49 -0.19 27.85
CA LEU A 35 5.48 1.06 28.62
C LEU A 35 6.59 1.13 29.69
N ARG A 36 7.25 0.00 29.97
CA ARG A 36 8.32 -0.16 30.95
C ARG A 36 9.73 -0.06 30.37
N LYS A 37 9.90 -0.05 29.04
CA LYS A 37 11.22 0.07 28.39
C LYS A 37 11.56 1.51 28.03
N GLU A 38 12.82 1.85 28.26
CA GLU A 38 13.47 3.14 27.97
C GLU A 38 13.59 3.47 26.47
N ASN A 39 13.14 2.58 25.58
CA ASN A 39 13.11 2.81 24.13
C ASN A 39 11.65 3.01 23.64
N PRO A 40 11.14 4.26 23.67
CA PRO A 40 9.90 4.62 23.00
C PRO A 40 9.89 4.14 21.55
N ARG A 41 8.72 3.74 21.05
CA ARG A 41 8.57 3.38 19.62
C ARG A 41 8.88 4.59 18.75
N LEU A 42 10.10 4.65 18.20
CA LEU A 42 10.55 5.73 17.33
C LEU A 42 9.81 5.74 15.98
N ILE A 43 9.43 4.55 15.48
CA ILE A 43 8.73 4.40 14.21
C ILE A 43 7.23 4.22 14.48
N PRO A 44 6.36 5.10 13.95
CA PRO A 44 4.91 4.95 14.04
C PRO A 44 4.42 3.87 13.07
N TRP A 45 4.70 2.59 13.37
CA TRP A 45 4.32 1.42 12.55
C TRP A 45 2.85 1.42 12.08
N ARG A 46 1.92 1.91 12.91
CA ARG A 46 0.50 2.06 12.52
C ARG A 46 0.30 3.06 11.39
N PHE A 47 1.01 4.18 11.41
CA PHE A 47 0.95 5.18 10.35
C PHE A 47 1.57 4.63 9.05
N VAL A 48 2.72 3.95 9.17
CA VAL A 48 3.37 3.27 8.03
C VAL A 48 2.44 2.22 7.41
N MET A 49 1.73 1.44 8.24
CA MET A 49 0.74 0.47 7.79
C MET A 49 -0.38 1.14 6.99
N LEU A 50 -0.97 2.23 7.50
CA LEU A 50 -2.05 2.93 6.82
C LEU A 50 -1.59 3.53 5.48
N LEU A 51 -0.39 4.12 5.45
CA LEU A 51 0.18 4.68 4.22
C LEU A 51 0.44 3.58 3.18
N ALA A 52 1.10 2.49 3.59
CA ALA A 52 1.36 1.35 2.71
C ALA A 52 0.07 0.70 2.19
N ALA A 53 -0.95 0.54 3.06
CA ALA A 53 -2.25 0.01 2.68
C ALA A 53 -2.95 0.90 1.65
N THR A 54 -2.89 2.23 1.84
CA THR A 54 -3.46 3.20 0.90
C THR A 54 -2.82 3.06 -0.47
N VAL A 55 -1.49 2.99 -0.53
CA VAL A 55 -0.75 2.80 -1.80
C VAL A 55 -1.10 1.46 -2.44
N SER A 56 -1.21 0.37 -1.67
CA SER A 56 -1.65 -0.93 -2.17
C SER A 56 -3.05 -0.87 -2.81
N ILE A 57 -4.00 -0.15 -2.21
CA ILE A 57 -5.35 0.02 -2.77
C ILE A 57 -5.28 0.72 -4.14
N PHE A 58 -4.50 1.80 -4.26
CA PHE A 58 -4.32 2.47 -5.55
C PHE A 58 -3.67 1.58 -6.60
N LEU A 59 -2.67 0.78 -6.22
CA LEU A 59 -2.01 -0.17 -7.14
C LEU A 59 -2.96 -1.29 -7.58
N ILE A 60 -3.86 -1.74 -6.71
CA ILE A 60 -4.92 -2.68 -7.08
C ILE A 60 -5.85 -2.05 -8.12
N ILE A 61 -6.34 -0.83 -7.87
CA ILE A 61 -7.22 -0.13 -8.82
C ILE A 61 -6.51 0.07 -10.17
N HIS A 62 -5.24 0.46 -10.17
CA HIS A 62 -4.45 0.60 -11.39
C HIS A 62 -4.30 -0.74 -12.12
N ALA A 63 -3.98 -1.83 -11.40
CA ALA A 63 -3.89 -3.16 -11.99
C ALA A 63 -5.22 -3.60 -12.62
N LEU A 64 -6.35 -3.39 -11.94
CA LEU A 64 -7.68 -3.70 -12.46
C LEU A 64 -7.98 -2.88 -13.73
N THR A 65 -7.61 -1.59 -13.74
CA THR A 65 -7.78 -0.69 -14.89
C THR A 65 -6.96 -1.17 -16.09
N VAL A 66 -5.70 -1.55 -15.88
CA VAL A 66 -4.83 -2.11 -16.93
C VAL A 66 -5.36 -3.46 -17.44
N LEU A 67 -6.01 -4.25 -16.58
CA LEU A 67 -6.69 -5.48 -16.96
C LEU A 67 -8.03 -5.26 -17.69
N GLY A 68 -8.45 -4.00 -17.88
CA GLY A 68 -9.62 -3.65 -18.66
C GLY A 68 -10.92 -3.47 -17.87
N LEU A 69 -10.87 -3.53 -16.53
CA LEU A 69 -11.99 -3.15 -15.68
C LEU A 69 -12.10 -1.62 -15.66
N LYS A 70 -12.93 -1.08 -16.55
CA LYS A 70 -13.24 0.35 -16.60
C LYS A 70 -14.34 0.67 -15.61
N THR A 71 -14.06 1.60 -14.70
CA THR A 71 -15.10 2.30 -13.96
C THR A 71 -15.64 3.40 -14.86
N ASP A 72 -16.76 3.15 -15.52
CA ASP A 72 -17.41 4.20 -16.30
C ASP A 72 -17.82 5.34 -15.36
N PRO A 73 -17.60 6.61 -15.76
CA PRO A 73 -18.10 7.74 -14.98
C PRO A 73 -19.63 7.66 -14.89
N PRO A 74 -20.23 8.07 -13.75
CA PRO A 74 -21.68 8.06 -13.61
C PRO A 74 -22.31 8.88 -14.75
N ALA A 75 -23.37 8.34 -15.36
CA ALA A 75 -24.09 9.00 -16.43
C ALA A 75 -24.44 10.43 -16.00
N GLN A 76 -23.88 11.42 -16.70
CA GLN A 76 -24.21 12.81 -16.49
C GLN A 76 -25.62 13.02 -17.05
N TYR A 77 -26.61 13.12 -16.16
CA TYR A 77 -27.99 13.52 -16.51
C TYR A 77 -28.12 15.03 -16.55
#